data_AF-A0A0F7ZXQ7-F1
#
_entry.id   AF-A0A0F7ZXQ7-F1
#
_cell.length_a   1.000
_cell.length_b   1.000
_cell.length_c   1.000
_cell.angle_alpha   90.00
_cell.angle_beta   90.00
_cell.angle_gamma   90.00
#
_symmetry.space_group_name_H-M   'P 1'
#
loop_
_entity.id
_entity.type
_entity.pdbx_description
1 polymer ?
#
loop_
_entity_poly.entity_id
_entity_poly.type
_entity_poly.pdbx_seq_one_letter_code
_entity_poly.pdbx_strand_id
1 'polypeptide(L)'
;MTDPRFLPLQVSPSSSAAHLRGQGPGGRSNSAALGLADILGDASVSHTEASAALTSALVSKLANMFMLPETDIDDVAPLARLGVDSLLSVELRNWIFAVTRAEYSVFEIMQAPSLAALAQTLAEKSSLRPTKVG
;
A
#
# COMPACT_ATOMS: atom_id res chain seq x y z
N MET A 1 -45.59 7.60 35.74
CA MET A 1 -44.12 7.41 35.89
C MET A 1 -43.54 7.43 34.49
N THR A 2 -43.08 8.61 34.07
CA THR A 2 -42.52 8.87 32.73
C THR A 2 -41.00 8.87 32.88
N ASP A 3 -40.34 7.96 32.19
CA ASP A 3 -38.93 7.60 32.37
C ASP A 3 -38.00 8.61 31.63
N PRO A 4 -37.03 9.26 32.30
CA PRO A 4 -36.26 10.39 31.77
C PRO A 4 -35.03 10.00 30.92
N ARG A 5 -35.10 8.92 30.13
CA ARG A 5 -33.92 8.39 29.40
C ARG A 5 -33.56 9.07 28.09
N PHE A 6 -34.23 10.15 27.71
CA PHE A 6 -33.93 10.87 26.47
C PHE A 6 -33.78 12.36 26.72
N LEU A 7 -32.67 12.74 27.35
CA LEU A 7 -32.13 14.09 27.28
C LEU A 7 -31.18 14.16 26.06
N PRO A 8 -31.44 15.02 25.06
CA PRO A 8 -30.46 15.27 24.00
C PRO A 8 -29.36 16.17 24.54
N LEU A 9 -28.12 15.68 24.53
CA LEU A 9 -26.92 16.49 24.75
C LEU A 9 -26.85 17.57 23.67
N GLN A 10 -27.15 18.81 24.04
CA GLN A 10 -26.74 19.97 23.27
C GLN A 10 -25.23 20.16 23.48
N VAL A 11 -24.44 19.95 22.44
CA VAL A 11 -23.05 20.37 22.40
C VAL A 11 -22.93 21.47 21.35
N SER A 12 -22.68 22.69 21.83
CA SER A 12 -22.43 23.88 21.01
C SER A 12 -21.12 23.76 20.21
N PRO A 13 -20.99 24.41 19.04
CA PRO A 13 -19.71 24.53 18.37
C PRO A 13 -18.92 25.67 19.03
N SER A 14 -17.77 25.37 19.63
CA SER A 14 -16.78 26.38 19.98
C SER A 14 -15.57 26.23 19.07
N SER A 15 -15.32 27.29 18.31
CA SER A 15 -14.28 27.39 17.30
C SER A 15 -12.87 27.53 17.89
N SER A 16 -11.94 26.96 17.14
CA SER A 16 -10.59 27.47 16.86
C SER A 16 -9.40 27.12 17.76
N ALA A 17 -8.38 26.63 17.04
CA ALA A 17 -6.95 26.80 17.23
C ALA A 17 -6.22 25.87 18.22
N ALA A 18 -5.82 24.71 17.70
CA ALA A 18 -4.46 24.22 17.94
C ALA A 18 -4.01 23.38 16.73
N HIS A 19 -3.19 24.00 15.89
CA HIS A 19 -2.37 23.36 14.90
C HIS A 19 -1.40 22.40 15.61
N LEU A 20 -1.82 21.15 15.78
CA LEU A 20 -0.92 20.05 16.05
C LEU A 20 -1.17 19.03 14.97
N ARG A 21 -0.27 19.04 13.99
CA ARG A 21 -0.09 18.01 12.97
C ARG A 21 0.30 16.72 13.68
N GLY A 22 -0.66 16.07 14.31
CA GLY A 22 -0.59 14.71 14.80
C GLY A 22 -0.64 13.79 13.59
N GLN A 23 0.54 13.47 13.06
CA GLN A 23 0.74 12.41 12.09
C GLN A 23 0.38 11.09 12.78
N GLY A 24 -0.90 10.70 12.72
CA GLY A 24 -1.32 9.36 13.12
C GLY A 24 -0.64 8.30 12.23
N PRO A 25 -0.38 7.10 12.75
CA PRO A 25 0.38 6.06 12.02
C PRO A 25 -0.30 5.58 10.72
N GLY A 26 -1.55 5.96 10.46
CA GLY A 26 -2.27 5.64 9.21
C GLY A 26 -1.96 6.54 8.00
N GLY A 27 -1.23 7.66 8.15
CA GLY A 27 -1.03 8.64 7.07
C GLY A 27 0.15 8.36 6.13
N ARG A 28 1.12 7.54 6.56
CA ARG A 28 2.36 7.31 5.79
C ARG A 28 2.15 6.40 4.58
N SER A 29 1.41 5.30 4.76
CA SER A 29 1.16 4.34 3.68
C SER A 29 0.42 4.96 2.50
N ASN A 30 -0.50 5.89 2.76
CA ASN A 30 -1.25 6.55 1.69
C ASN A 30 -0.37 7.55 0.91
N SER A 31 0.54 8.25 1.60
CA SER A 31 1.45 9.20 0.96
C SER A 31 2.51 8.48 0.11
N ALA A 32 3.06 7.36 0.60
CA ALA A 32 3.98 6.51 -0.15
C ALA A 32 3.30 5.85 -1.36
N ALA A 33 2.05 5.42 -1.20
CA ALA A 33 1.24 4.87 -2.29
C ALA A 33 1.00 5.90 -3.41
N LEU A 34 0.72 7.16 -3.07
CA LEU A 34 0.55 8.24 -4.04
C LEU A 34 1.86 8.54 -4.79
N GLY A 35 3.00 8.58 -4.09
CA GLY A 35 4.31 8.78 -4.73
C GLY A 35 4.68 7.64 -5.68
N LEU A 36 4.35 6.39 -5.32
CA LEU A 36 4.62 5.25 -6.19
C LEU A 36 3.74 5.26 -7.44
N ALA A 37 2.46 5.63 -7.32
CA ALA A 37 1.57 5.77 -8.47
C ALA A 37 2.07 6.85 -9.46
N ASP A 38 2.64 7.95 -8.95
CA ASP A 38 3.26 9.01 -9.76
C ASP A 38 4.48 8.48 -10.54
N ILE A 39 5.38 7.76 -9.86
CA ILE A 39 6.54 7.10 -10.50
C ILE A 39 6.11 6.11 -11.58
N LEU A 40 5.06 5.33 -11.34
CA LEU A 40 4.54 4.38 -12.32
C LEU A 40 3.87 5.07 -13.51
N GLY A 41 3.34 6.28 -13.33
CA GLY A 41 2.73 7.10 -14.37
C GLY A 41 3.72 7.88 -15.23
N ASP A 42 4.95 8.08 -14.76
CA ASP A 42 5.98 8.84 -15.48
C ASP A 42 6.52 8.04 -16.68
N ALA A 43 6.36 8.59 -17.88
CA ALA A 43 6.82 8.00 -19.13
C ALA A 43 8.35 7.92 -19.24
N SER A 44 9.07 8.74 -18.49
CA SER A 44 10.53 8.80 -18.46
C SER A 44 11.13 7.64 -17.68
N VAL A 45 10.36 7.05 -16.76
CA VAL A 45 10.79 5.95 -15.90
C VAL A 45 10.80 4.66 -16.69
N SER A 46 11.96 4.01 -16.73
CA SER A 46 12.13 2.72 -17.39
C SER A 46 11.40 1.60 -16.64
N HIS A 47 11.18 0.48 -17.34
CA HIS A 47 10.56 -0.70 -16.69
C HIS A 47 11.37 -1.18 -15.48
N THR A 48 12.70 -1.16 -15.58
CA THR A 48 13.61 -1.58 -14.51
C THR A 48 13.53 -0.67 -13.30
N GLU A 49 13.49 0.66 -13.52
CA GLU A 49 13.35 1.64 -12.43
C GLU A 49 11.99 1.53 -11.75
N ALA A 50 10.91 1.38 -12.52
CA ALA A 50 9.57 1.15 -11.97
C ALA A 50 9.52 -0.14 -11.13
N SER A 51 10.13 -1.22 -11.62
CA SER A 51 10.21 -2.49 -10.90
C SER A 51 11.00 -2.34 -9.60
N ALA A 52 12.16 -1.65 -9.62
CA ALA A 52 12.97 -1.41 -8.44
C ALA A 52 12.24 -0.56 -7.38
N ALA A 53 11.51 0.49 -7.83
CA ALA A 53 10.68 1.30 -6.95
C ALA A 53 9.56 0.47 -6.30
N LEU A 54 8.92 -0.41 -7.07
CA LEU A 54 7.91 -1.36 -6.56
C LEU A 54 8.50 -2.38 -5.58
N THR A 55 9.70 -2.91 -5.83
CA THR A 55 10.38 -3.83 -4.91
C THR A 55 10.65 -3.13 -3.58
N SER A 56 11.24 -1.94 -3.60
CA SER A 56 11.48 -1.14 -2.39
C SER A 56 10.18 -0.86 -1.64
N ALA A 57 9.12 -0.46 -2.35
CA ALA A 57 7.82 -0.21 -1.73
C ALA A 57 7.18 -1.47 -1.12
N LEU A 58 7.33 -2.64 -1.76
CA LEU A 58 6.86 -3.92 -1.22
C LEU A 58 7.62 -4.31 0.04
N VAL A 59 8.95 -4.13 0.05
CA VAL A 59 9.80 -4.34 1.23
C VAL A 59 9.34 -3.44 2.38
N SER A 60 9.21 -2.13 2.14
CA SER A 60 8.68 -1.20 3.13
C SER A 60 7.28 -1.58 3.61
N LYS A 61 6.38 -1.99 2.70
CA LYS A 61 5.00 -2.40 3.05
C LYS A 61 5.00 -3.62 3.97
N LEU A 62 5.77 -4.66 3.65
CA LEU A 62 5.87 -5.86 4.48
C LEU A 62 6.55 -5.57 5.82
N ALA A 63 7.65 -4.81 5.83
CA ALA A 63 8.32 -4.38 7.06
C ALA A 63 7.36 -3.68 8.02
N ASN A 64 6.51 -2.77 7.50
CA ASN A 64 5.48 -2.12 8.30
C ASN A 64 4.38 -3.08 8.78
N MET A 65 3.96 -4.05 7.95
CA MET A 65 2.93 -5.04 8.33
C MET A 65 3.42 -5.98 9.43
N PHE A 66 4.68 -6.40 9.37
CA PHE A 66 5.31 -7.27 10.37
C PHE A 66 5.91 -6.52 11.56
N MET A 67 5.95 -5.18 11.52
CA MET A 67 6.65 -4.33 12.49
C MET A 67 8.14 -4.69 12.64
N LEU A 68 8.77 -5.01 11.52
CA LEU A 68 10.19 -5.36 11.40
C LEU A 68 10.94 -4.23 10.67
N PRO A 69 12.27 -4.12 10.83
CA PRO A 69 13.08 -3.26 9.98
C PRO A 69 13.10 -3.79 8.54
N GLU A 70 13.25 -2.90 7.56
CA GLU A 70 13.32 -3.28 6.14
C GLU A 70 14.49 -4.21 5.82
N THR A 71 15.57 -4.15 6.60
CA THR A 71 16.75 -5.04 6.48
C THR A 71 16.45 -6.51 6.75
N ASP A 72 15.33 -6.80 7.42
CA ASP A 72 14.93 -8.16 7.78
C ASP A 72 13.97 -8.78 6.74
N ILE A 73 13.60 -8.03 5.69
CA ILE A 73 12.77 -8.51 4.59
C ILE A 73 13.67 -8.95 3.44
N ASP A 74 13.66 -10.24 3.13
CA ASP A 74 14.37 -10.82 2.01
C ASP A 74 13.55 -10.68 0.71
N ASP A 75 13.99 -9.81 -0.20
CA ASP A 75 13.29 -9.51 -1.45
C ASP A 75 13.45 -10.59 -2.54
N VAL A 76 14.36 -11.54 -2.34
CA VAL A 76 14.51 -12.73 -3.18
C VAL A 76 13.72 -13.94 -2.67
N ALA A 77 13.04 -13.82 -1.53
CA ALA A 77 12.19 -14.87 -0.97
C ALA A 77 10.72 -14.76 -1.44
N PRO A 78 10.01 -15.90 -1.58
CA PRO A 78 8.56 -15.90 -1.84
C PRO A 78 7.76 -15.43 -0.61
N LEU A 79 6.59 -14.83 -0.84
CA LEU A 79 5.74 -14.25 0.23
C LEU A 79 5.38 -15.24 1.33
N ALA A 80 5.11 -16.50 0.98
CA ALA A 80 4.79 -17.54 1.96
C ALA A 80 5.94 -17.80 2.94
N ARG A 81 7.21 -17.65 2.49
CA ARG A 81 8.39 -17.81 3.34
C ARG A 81 8.61 -16.62 4.26
N LEU A 82 8.15 -15.44 3.85
CA LEU A 82 8.17 -14.22 4.65
C LEU A 82 7.03 -14.16 5.69
N GLY A 83 6.20 -15.22 5.80
CA GLY A 83 5.12 -15.30 6.77
C GLY A 83 3.84 -14.58 6.35
N VAL A 84 3.69 -14.23 5.06
CA VAL A 84 2.43 -13.68 4.54
C VAL A 84 1.37 -14.76 4.55
N ASP A 85 0.34 -14.57 5.38
CA ASP A 85 -0.82 -15.44 5.51
C ASP A 85 -2.04 -14.92 4.72
N SER A 86 -3.19 -15.58 4.88
CA SER A 86 -4.44 -15.23 4.20
C SER A 86 -4.92 -13.80 4.44
N LEU A 87 -4.79 -13.25 5.66
CA LEU A 87 -5.25 -11.90 5.98
C LEU A 87 -4.30 -10.86 5.39
N LEU A 88 -3.00 -11.06 5.59
CA LEU A 88 -1.97 -10.17 5.05
C LEU A 88 -1.97 -10.18 3.52
N SER A 89 -2.26 -11.32 2.90
CA SER A 89 -2.41 -11.44 1.45
C SER A 89 -3.51 -10.53 0.89
N VAL A 90 -4.66 -10.47 1.57
CA VAL A 90 -5.79 -9.62 1.16
C VAL A 90 -5.45 -8.15 1.34
N GLU A 91 -4.80 -7.79 2.45
CA GLU A 91 -4.35 -6.42 2.67
C GLU A 91 -3.32 -5.99 1.61
N LEU A 92 -2.34 -6.86 1.33
CA LEU A 92 -1.31 -6.61 0.33
C LEU A 92 -1.91 -6.44 -1.05
N ARG A 93 -2.87 -7.30 -1.45
CA ARG A 93 -3.61 -7.16 -2.71
C ARG A 93 -4.30 -5.81 -2.83
N ASN A 94 -5.00 -5.38 -1.78
CA ASN A 94 -5.74 -4.11 -1.80
C ASN A 94 -4.78 -2.92 -1.92
N TRP A 95 -3.64 -2.99 -1.24
CA TRP A 95 -2.60 -1.97 -1.36
C TRP A 95 -1.97 -1.95 -2.77
N ILE A 96 -1.66 -3.12 -3.35
CA ILE A 96 -1.15 -3.24 -4.72
C ILE A 96 -2.13 -2.57 -5.70
N PHE A 97 -3.42 -2.87 -5.59
CA PHE A 97 -4.44 -2.25 -6.45
C PHE A 97 -4.45 -0.73 -6.31
N ALA A 98 -4.31 -0.20 -5.10
CA ALA A 98 -4.30 1.25 -4.87
C ALA A 98 -3.13 1.96 -5.59
N VAL A 99 -1.96 1.32 -5.67
CA VAL A 99 -0.74 1.90 -6.27
C VAL A 99 -0.60 1.64 -7.76
N THR A 100 -0.99 0.46 -8.26
CA THR A 100 -0.83 0.09 -9.69
C THR A 100 -2.08 0.32 -10.52
N ARG A 101 -3.24 0.47 -9.87
CA ARG A 101 -4.58 0.50 -10.49
C ARG A 101 -4.90 -0.73 -11.36
N ALA A 102 -4.17 -1.83 -11.16
CA ALA A 102 -4.39 -3.08 -11.84
C ALA A 102 -4.92 -4.15 -10.87
N GLU A 103 -5.86 -4.97 -11.34
CA GLU A 103 -6.42 -6.06 -10.55
C GLU A 103 -5.51 -7.30 -10.60
N TYR A 104 -5.27 -7.87 -9.43
CA TYR A 104 -4.55 -9.14 -9.25
C TYR A 104 -5.37 -10.05 -8.35
N SER A 105 -5.35 -11.35 -8.62
CA SER A 105 -5.84 -12.34 -7.68
C SER A 105 -4.83 -12.52 -6.53
N VAL A 106 -5.34 -12.91 -5.35
CA VAL A 106 -4.47 -13.30 -4.23
C VAL A 106 -3.54 -14.45 -4.62
N PHE A 107 -4.02 -15.35 -5.47
CA PHE A 107 -3.25 -16.51 -5.95
C PHE A 107 -2.08 -16.11 -6.85
N GLU A 108 -2.24 -15.13 -7.75
CA GLU A 108 -1.14 -14.56 -8.54
C GLU A 108 -0.08 -13.93 -7.65
N ILE A 109 -0.49 -13.17 -6.64
CA ILE A 109 0.43 -12.53 -5.68
C ILE A 109 1.21 -13.59 -4.90
N MET A 110 0.53 -14.59 -4.34
CA MET A 110 1.14 -15.60 -3.47
C MET A 110 2.05 -16.61 -4.18
N GLN A 111 1.87 -16.80 -5.50
CA GLN A 111 2.75 -17.67 -6.29
C GLN A 111 3.98 -16.97 -6.85
N ALA A 112 4.12 -15.65 -6.63
CA ALA A 112 5.30 -14.96 -7.08
C ALA A 112 6.55 -15.60 -6.46
N PRO A 113 7.57 -15.95 -7.27
CA PRO A 113 8.74 -16.66 -6.78
C PRO A 113 9.59 -15.81 -5.83
N SER A 114 9.47 -14.49 -5.92
CA SER A 114 10.09 -13.51 -5.01
C SER A 114 9.34 -12.18 -5.03
N LEU A 115 9.64 -11.27 -4.08
CA LEU A 115 9.16 -9.89 -4.12
C LEU A 115 9.63 -9.16 -5.38
N ALA A 116 10.89 -9.35 -5.77
CA ALA A 116 11.44 -8.74 -6.98
C ALA A 116 10.70 -9.20 -8.24
N ALA A 117 10.38 -10.50 -8.33
CA ALA A 117 9.60 -11.04 -9.45
C ALA A 117 8.16 -10.52 -9.43
N LEU A 118 7.53 -10.44 -8.25
CA LEU A 118 6.21 -9.80 -8.12
C LEU A 118 6.26 -8.36 -8.63
N ALA A 119 7.23 -7.57 -8.19
CA ALA A 119 7.40 -6.17 -8.58
C ALA A 119 7.51 -6.00 -10.10
N GLN A 120 8.23 -6.89 -10.79
CA GLN A 120 8.30 -6.90 -12.25
C GLN A 120 6.91 -7.13 -12.86
N THR A 121 6.20 -8.18 -12.43
CA THR A 121 4.83 -8.44 -12.91
C THR A 121 3.87 -7.29 -12.60
N LEU A 122 4.04 -6.61 -11.47
CA LEU A 122 3.26 -5.42 -11.11
C LEU A 122 3.56 -4.25 -12.06
N ALA A 123 4.84 -4.00 -12.38
CA ALA A 123 5.25 -2.95 -13.31
C ALA A 123 4.75 -3.22 -14.75
N GLU A 124 4.74 -4.49 -15.18
CA GLU A 124 4.25 -4.92 -16.49
C GLU A 124 2.74 -4.72 -16.65
N LYS A 125 1.96 -5.12 -15.64
CA LYS A 125 0.49 -5.09 -15.68
C LYS A 125 -0.12 -3.77 -15.18
N SER A 126 0.68 -2.86 -14.65
CA SER A 126 0.22 -1.57 -14.14
C SER A 126 -0.49 -0.76 -15.22
N SER A 127 -1.72 -0.33 -14.95
CA SER A 127 -2.53 0.47 -15.88
C SER A 127 -2.08 1.93 -15.96
N LEU A 128 -1.17 2.34 -15.07
CA LEU A 128 -0.63 3.69 -15.04
C LEU A 128 0.53 3.89 -16.03
N ARG A 129 1.18 2.81 -16.48
CA ARG A 129 2.30 2.93 -17.39
C ARG A 129 1.81 3.39 -18.76
N PRO A 130 2.50 4.33 -19.42
CA PRO A 130 2.18 4.70 -20.78
C PRO A 130 2.42 3.48 -21.67
N THR A 131 1.34 2.94 -22.23
CA THR A 131 1.42 1.94 -23.30
C THR A 131 2.23 2.56 -24.42
N LYS A 132 3.28 1.87 -24.84
CA LYS A 132 4.03 2.26 -26.05
C LYS A 132 3.05 2.12 -27.21
N VAL A 133 2.37 3.22 -27.56
CA VAL A 133 1.55 3.31 -28.77
C VAL A 133 2.55 3.26 -29.93
N GLY A 134 2.79 2.04 -30.41
CA GLY A 134 3.50 1.77 -31.65
C GLY A 134 2.54 1.85 -32.82
#